data_AF-A0A316YGK0-F1
#
_entry.id   AF-A0A316YGK0-F1
#
_cell.length_a   1.000
_cell.length_b   1.000
_cell.length_c   1.000
_cell.angle_alpha   90.00
_cell.angle_beta   90.00
_cell.angle_gamma   90.00
#
_symmetry.space_group_name_H-M   'P 1'
#
loop_
_entity.id
_entity.type
_entity.pdbx_description
1 polymer ?
#
loop_
_entity_poly.entity_id
_entity_poly.type
_entity_poly.pdbx_seq_one_letter_code
_entity_poly.pdbx_strand_id
1 'polypeptide(L)'
;MPLVQLEVENFKSYRGKQILGPFDKFTAVIGPNGSGKSNLMDAISFVLGVRSAQLRSTQLRDLIYRGRRAGDVEDDDDDETAGEGTASTANVTAVFEDSTGRQHRFQRSITANGSSEYRLNGRVLNASTYISKLQGFNILVKAKNFLVFQGDVEAIASQNAKDLCRLVDQISGSLEHKDAYDTAKAAQQRAEENSTFAYHKRRGINSELKQFKEQKGEAEKFEKLQLERVSLKTSCNGG
;
A
#
# COMPACT_ATOMS: atom_id res chain seq x y z
N MET A 1 16.92 15.53 0.26
CA MET A 1 16.28 16.83 0.57
C MET A 1 15.92 16.81 2.05
N PRO A 2 16.71 17.45 2.92
CA PRO A 2 16.37 17.54 4.33
C PRO A 2 15.15 18.45 4.54
N LEU A 3 14.38 18.16 5.58
CA LEU A 3 13.45 19.14 6.14
C LEU A 3 14.30 20.28 6.72
N VAL A 4 14.01 21.52 6.34
CA VAL A 4 14.75 22.70 6.83
C VAL A 4 13.96 23.41 7.91
N GLN A 5 12.65 23.52 7.74
CA GLN A 5 11.79 24.29 8.64
C GLN A 5 10.37 23.72 8.65
N LEU A 6 9.71 23.81 9.80
CA LEU A 6 8.30 23.49 9.95
C LEU A 6 7.57 24.73 10.48
N GLU A 7 6.63 25.25 9.72
CA GLU A 7 5.75 26.33 10.16
C GLU A 7 4.41 25.71 10.61
N VAL A 8 4.01 26.01 11.83
CA VAL A 8 2.82 25.44 12.46
C VAL A 8 1.94 26.59 12.94
N GLU A 9 0.67 26.58 12.57
CA GLU A 9 -0.28 27.62 12.95
C GLU A 9 -1.54 27.00 13.56
N ASN A 10 -1.85 27.39 14.80
CA ASN A 10 -3.04 26.96 15.54
C ASN A 10 -3.24 25.43 15.56
N PHE A 11 -2.16 24.66 15.72
CA PHE A 11 -2.18 23.20 15.68
C PHE A 11 -1.95 22.60 17.06
N LYS A 12 -2.91 21.84 17.58
CA LYS A 12 -2.88 21.18 18.90
C LYS A 12 -2.52 22.13 20.05
N SER A 13 -1.28 22.08 20.53
CA SER A 13 -0.75 22.93 21.61
C SER A 13 -0.09 24.21 21.10
N TYR A 14 0.15 24.34 19.80
CA TYR A 14 0.78 25.51 19.19
C TYR A 14 -0.29 26.58 18.90
N ARG A 15 -0.26 27.69 19.66
CA ARG A 15 -1.12 28.86 19.44
C ARG A 15 -0.43 29.85 18.51
N GLY A 16 -1.19 30.41 17.57
CA GLY A 16 -0.68 31.36 16.58
C GLY A 16 0.32 30.69 15.63
N LYS A 17 1.05 31.51 14.86
CA LYS A 17 2.09 31.04 13.96
C LYS A 17 3.40 30.80 14.73
N GLN A 18 3.84 29.54 14.72
CA GLN A 18 5.09 29.08 15.30
C GLN A 18 6.02 28.57 14.19
N ILE A 19 7.30 28.91 14.29
CA ILE A 19 8.32 28.48 13.34
C ILE A 19 9.29 27.58 14.09
N LEU A 20 9.42 26.34 13.63
CA LEU A 20 10.29 25.33 14.19
C LEU A 20 11.43 25.05 13.22
N GLY A 21 12.66 25.19 13.71
CA GLY A 21 13.88 25.05 12.93
C GLY A 21 14.82 26.23 13.12
N PRO A 22 15.91 26.30 12.33
CA PRO A 22 16.26 25.36 11.26
C PRO A 22 16.57 23.95 11.77
N PHE A 23 16.20 22.93 11.00
CA PHE A 23 16.54 21.53 11.26
C PHE A 23 17.86 21.19 10.57
N ASP A 24 18.79 20.63 11.35
CA ASP A 24 20.03 20.08 10.84
C ASP A 24 19.89 18.59 10.49
N LYS A 25 20.95 18.02 9.90
CA LYS A 25 21.04 16.57 9.60
C LYS A 25 20.70 15.68 10.79
N PHE A 26 21.01 16.15 12.00
CA PHE A 26 20.62 15.55 13.25
C PHE A 26 20.04 16.63 14.15
N THR A 27 18.79 16.47 14.57
CA THR A 27 18.12 17.39 15.49
C THR A 27 17.51 16.59 16.64
N ALA A 28 17.80 16.99 17.88
CA ALA A 28 17.20 16.41 19.06
C ALA A 28 16.12 17.35 19.61
N VAL A 29 14.93 16.80 19.90
CA VAL A 29 13.80 17.56 20.47
C VAL A 29 13.69 17.21 21.94
N ILE A 30 13.97 18.17 22.82
CA ILE A 30 13.93 18.01 24.28
C ILE A 30 12.87 18.93 24.90
N GLY A 31 12.46 18.62 26.14
CA GLY A 31 11.49 19.42 26.89
C GLY A 31 10.76 18.61 27.96
N PRO A 32 10.04 19.25 28.88
CA PRO A 32 9.31 18.59 29.96
C PRO A 32 8.13 17.76 29.42
N ASN A 33 7.61 16.82 30.22
CA ASN A 33 6.42 16.06 29.85
C ASN A 33 5.24 17.00 29.63
N GLY A 34 4.42 16.74 28.60
CA GLY A 34 3.32 17.63 28.23
C GLY A 34 3.71 18.89 27.43
N SER A 35 4.99 19.16 27.19
CA SER A 35 5.44 20.37 26.46
C SER A 35 5.14 20.38 24.94
N GLY A 36 4.37 19.42 24.44
CA GLY A 36 4.03 19.33 23.01
C GLY A 36 5.07 18.65 22.11
N LYS A 37 6.12 18.01 22.66
CA LYS A 37 7.14 17.29 21.85
C LYS A 37 6.53 16.31 20.85
N SER A 38 5.57 15.50 21.29
CA SER A 38 4.88 14.55 20.42
C SER A 38 3.95 15.23 19.41
N ASN A 39 3.52 16.48 19.67
CA ASN A 39 2.71 17.24 18.72
C ASN A 39 3.53 17.73 17.53
N LEU A 40 4.85 17.89 17.68
CA LEU A 40 5.76 18.13 16.56
C LEU A 40 5.74 16.94 15.57
N MET A 41 5.85 15.71 16.08
CA MET A 41 5.76 14.50 15.27
C MET A 41 4.38 14.38 14.60
N ASP A 42 3.31 14.74 15.32
CA ASP A 42 1.96 14.78 14.73
C ASP A 42 1.84 15.84 13.61
N ALA A 43 2.48 17.01 13.75
CA ALA A 43 2.48 18.06 12.73
C ALA A 43 3.22 17.60 11.46
N ILE A 44 4.40 16.97 11.61
CA ILE A 44 5.16 16.38 10.51
C ILE A 44 4.33 15.28 9.82
N SER A 45 3.75 14.38 10.61
CA SER A 45 2.89 13.30 10.09
C SER A 45 1.68 13.85 9.33
N PHE A 46 1.09 14.92 9.87
CA PHE A 46 -0.06 15.57 9.28
C PHE A 46 0.25 16.19 7.91
N VAL A 47 1.32 16.99 7.79
CA VAL A 47 1.69 17.63 6.51
C VAL A 47 2.17 16.63 5.46
N LEU A 48 2.77 15.51 5.89
CA LEU A 48 3.17 14.42 5.00
C LEU A 48 2.00 13.54 4.54
N GLY A 49 0.76 13.84 4.94
CA GLY A 49 -0.43 13.17 4.42
C GLY A 49 -0.75 11.84 5.09
N VAL A 50 -0.22 11.59 6.29
CA VAL A 50 -0.62 10.44 7.11
C VAL A 50 -2.12 10.56 7.44
N ARG A 51 -2.82 9.41 7.46
CA ARG A 51 -4.26 9.36 7.75
C ARG A 51 -4.51 9.78 9.20
N SER A 52 -5.61 10.52 9.41
CA SER A 52 -5.99 11.03 10.74
C SER A 52 -6.18 9.93 11.78
N ALA A 53 -6.67 8.75 11.39
CA ALA A 53 -6.83 7.60 12.29
C ALA A 53 -5.52 7.10 12.93
N GLN A 54 -4.37 7.52 12.39
CA GLN A 54 -3.05 7.17 12.91
C GLN A 54 -2.43 8.31 13.72
N LEU A 55 -3.04 9.50 13.67
CA LEU A 55 -2.73 10.55 14.63
C LEU A 55 -3.44 10.19 15.94
N ARG A 56 -2.89 10.64 17.06
CA ARG A 56 -3.47 10.45 18.40
C ARG A 56 -4.83 11.16 18.61
N SER A 57 -5.48 11.58 17.54
CA SER A 57 -6.72 12.35 17.49
C SER A 57 -7.71 11.64 16.56
N THR A 58 -8.91 11.35 17.05
CA THR A 58 -9.92 10.58 16.30
C THR A 58 -10.53 11.39 15.14
N GLN A 59 -10.56 12.72 15.25
CA GLN A 59 -11.13 13.60 14.24
C GLN A 59 -10.14 14.71 13.83
N LEU A 60 -10.13 15.07 12.54
CA LEU A 60 -9.23 16.10 12.00
C LEU A 60 -9.39 17.46 12.69
N ARG A 61 -10.62 17.81 13.09
CA ARG A 61 -10.92 19.05 13.81
C ARG A 61 -10.27 19.13 15.21
N ASP A 62 -9.91 17.99 15.79
CA ASP A 62 -9.23 17.95 17.10
C ASP A 62 -7.75 18.29 17.00
N LEU A 63 -7.23 18.44 15.77
CA LEU A 63 -5.90 18.94 15.52
C LEU A 63 -5.82 20.47 15.57
N ILE A 64 -6.96 21.17 15.58
CA ILE A 64 -7.03 22.62 15.71
C ILE A 64 -6.84 22.99 17.20
N TYR A 65 -6.02 24.00 17.47
CA TYR A 65 -5.82 24.54 18.81
C TYR A 65 -7.15 25.02 19.40
N ARG A 66 -7.51 24.51 20.58
CA ARG A 66 -8.77 24.84 21.26
C ARG A 66 -8.60 25.52 22.63
N GLY A 67 -7.39 25.98 22.96
CA GLY A 67 -7.09 26.45 24.31
C GLY A 67 -6.99 25.30 25.32
N ARG A 68 -6.49 25.57 26.52
CA ARG A 68 -6.62 24.64 27.66
C ARG A 68 -8.10 24.61 28.05
N ARG A 69 -8.70 23.42 28.18
CA ARG A 69 -9.98 23.29 28.88
C ARG A 69 -9.70 23.51 30.37
N ALA A 70 -10.54 24.30 31.02
CA ALA A 70 -10.51 24.62 32.45
C ALA A 70 -10.84 23.40 33.37
N GLY A 71 -10.39 22.19 33.01
CA GLY A 71 -10.71 20.95 33.73
C GLY A 71 -9.54 20.01 33.98
N ASP A 72 -8.32 20.38 33.58
CA ASP A 72 -7.10 19.54 33.75
C ASP A 72 -6.02 20.23 34.61
N VAL A 73 -6.43 21.10 35.55
CA VAL A 73 -5.52 21.69 36.56
C VAL A 73 -6.21 21.62 37.91
N GLU A 74 -5.87 20.61 38.70
CA GLU A 74 -5.86 20.76 40.17
C GLU A 74 -4.55 21.50 40.48
N ASP A 75 -4.68 22.67 41.09
CA ASP A 75 -3.62 23.49 41.69
C ASP A 75 -2.50 23.99 40.76
N ASP A 76 -2.63 25.25 40.29
CA ASP A 76 -1.63 26.29 40.55
C ASP A 76 -2.13 27.63 39.95
N ASP A 77 -2.19 28.63 40.83
CA ASP A 77 -2.47 30.04 40.54
C ASP A 77 -1.53 30.60 39.45
N ASP A 78 -2.10 31.07 38.34
CA ASP A 78 -1.94 32.46 37.83
C ASP A 78 -2.29 32.55 36.33
N ASP A 79 -3.20 33.49 36.05
CA ASP A 79 -3.52 34.09 34.74
C ASP A 79 -4.38 33.28 33.74
N GLU A 80 -5.61 32.91 34.16
CA GLU A 80 -6.64 32.43 33.25
C GLU A 80 -7.49 33.56 32.66
N THR A 81 -7.01 34.17 31.56
CA THR A 81 -7.96 34.72 30.57
C THR A 81 -8.55 33.57 29.76
N ALA A 82 -9.72 33.12 30.17
CA ALA A 82 -10.59 32.19 29.47
C ALA A 82 -10.90 32.67 28.05
N GLY A 83 -10.10 32.25 27.07
CA GLY A 83 -10.36 32.46 25.65
C GLY A 83 -11.00 31.22 25.05
N GLU A 84 -12.30 31.28 24.76
CA GLU A 84 -12.94 30.40 23.78
C GLU A 84 -12.01 30.25 22.56
N GLY A 85 -11.71 29.01 22.16
CA GLY A 85 -10.80 28.74 21.05
C GLY A 85 -11.27 29.39 19.75
N THR A 86 -10.75 30.58 19.44
CA THR A 86 -11.09 31.38 18.26
C THR A 86 -10.51 30.84 16.95
N ALA A 87 -9.63 29.83 17.01
CA ALA A 87 -9.03 29.24 15.83
C ALA A 87 -10.05 28.35 15.10
N SER A 88 -10.54 28.84 13.96
CA SER A 88 -11.41 28.08 13.05
C SER A 88 -10.63 27.22 12.05
N THR A 89 -9.31 27.44 11.95
CA THR A 89 -8.42 26.76 11.01
C THR A 89 -7.05 26.49 11.64
N ALA A 90 -6.39 25.43 11.17
CA ALA A 90 -5.02 25.09 11.51
C ALA A 90 -4.21 24.79 10.24
N ASN A 91 -2.97 25.26 10.19
CA ASN A 91 -2.10 25.10 9.03
C ASN A 91 -0.76 24.52 9.47
N VAL A 92 -0.23 23.57 8.70
CA VAL A 92 1.14 23.07 8.88
C VAL A 92 1.85 23.09 7.54
N THR A 93 3.03 23.70 7.50
CA THR A 93 3.89 23.80 6.32
C THR A 93 5.25 23.20 6.61
N ALA A 94 5.63 22.17 5.86
CA ALA A 94 6.99 21.64 5.83
C ALA A 94 7.76 22.26 4.67
N VAL A 95 8.93 22.83 4.98
CA VAL A 95 9.85 23.41 4.02
C VAL A 95 10.98 22.43 3.79
N PHE A 96 11.04 21.87 2.59
CA PHE A 96 12.15 21.02 2.14
C PHE A 96 13.05 21.79 1.20
N GLU A 97 14.35 21.50 1.24
CA GLU A 97 15.32 22.09 0.33
C GLU A 97 15.89 21.04 -0.63
N ASP A 98 15.87 21.36 -1.93
CA ASP A 98 16.44 20.53 -2.97
C ASP A 98 17.96 20.69 -3.11
N SER A 99 18.58 19.83 -3.91
CA SER A 99 20.03 19.90 -4.18
C SER A 99 20.45 21.16 -4.94
N THR A 100 19.50 21.94 -5.45
CA THR A 100 19.74 23.22 -6.13
C THR A 100 19.54 24.43 -5.21
N GLY A 101 19.21 24.19 -3.93
CA GLY A 101 18.91 25.23 -2.94
C GLY A 101 17.49 25.80 -3.05
N ARG A 102 16.62 25.21 -3.88
CA ARG A 102 15.23 25.63 -4.02
C ARG A 102 14.39 25.06 -2.89
N GLN A 103 13.62 25.93 -2.26
CA GLN A 103 12.68 25.54 -1.21
C GLN A 103 11.32 25.10 -1.79
N HIS A 104 10.87 23.94 -1.34
CA HIS A 104 9.55 23.39 -1.60
C HIS A 104 8.71 23.45 -0.32
N ARG A 105 7.66 24.26 -0.33
CA ARG A 105 6.73 24.44 0.80
C ARG A 105 5.51 23.54 0.60
N PHE A 106 5.50 22.44 1.33
CA PHE A 106 4.38 21.50 1.40
C PHE A 106 3.48 21.92 2.56
N GLN A 107 2.26 22.34 2.27
CA GLN A 107 1.33 22.83 3.27
C GLN A 107 0.05 21.99 3.27
N ARG A 108 -0.43 21.67 4.47
CA ARG A 108 -1.75 21.09 4.69
C ARG A 108 -2.51 21.94 5.70
N SER A 109 -3.76 22.22 5.37
CA SER A 109 -4.67 23.06 6.16
C SER A 109 -5.91 22.27 6.55
N ILE A 110 -6.45 22.51 7.74
CA ILE A 110 -7.73 21.95 8.22
C ILE A 110 -8.65 23.09 8.62
N THR A 111 -9.93 22.95 8.27
CA THR A 111 -11.01 23.82 8.76
C THR A 111 -11.78 23.16 9.90
N ALA A 112 -12.50 23.95 10.70
CA ALA A 112 -13.37 23.46 11.78
C ALA A 112 -14.43 22.44 11.30
N ASN A 113 -14.79 22.51 10.01
CA ASN A 113 -15.72 21.58 9.36
C ASN A 113 -15.07 20.21 9.05
N GLY A 114 -13.78 20.04 9.34
CA GLY A 114 -13.02 18.82 9.10
C GLY A 114 -12.53 18.65 7.67
N SER A 115 -12.70 19.64 6.79
CA SER A 115 -12.13 19.62 5.44
C SER A 115 -10.64 19.90 5.49
N SER A 116 -9.88 19.16 4.68
CA SER A 116 -8.43 19.35 4.54
C SER A 116 -8.08 19.85 3.15
N GLU A 117 -7.26 20.90 3.06
CA GLU A 117 -6.73 21.44 1.81
C GLU A 117 -5.22 21.19 1.73
N TYR A 118 -4.73 20.86 0.53
CA TYR A 118 -3.31 20.61 0.28
C TYR A 118 -2.77 21.70 -0.64
N ARG A 119 -1.62 22.28 -0.28
CA ARG A 119 -0.96 23.31 -1.07
C ARG A 119 0.52 22.99 -1.27
N LEU A 120 1.03 23.24 -2.46
CA LEU A 120 2.46 23.18 -2.78
C LEU A 120 2.92 24.53 -3.29
N ASN A 121 3.86 25.17 -2.60
CA ASN A 121 4.35 26.52 -2.93
C ASN A 121 3.20 27.53 -3.10
N GLY A 122 2.19 27.44 -2.23
CA GLY A 122 1.00 28.30 -2.26
C GLY A 122 -0.09 27.89 -3.25
N ARG A 123 0.16 26.93 -4.16
CA ARG A 123 -0.85 26.44 -5.12
C ARG A 123 -1.65 25.28 -4.54
N VAL A 124 -2.98 25.37 -4.58
CA VAL A 124 -3.88 24.30 -4.15
C VAL A 124 -3.76 23.10 -5.09
N LEU A 125 -3.62 21.91 -4.52
CA LEU A 125 -3.53 20.63 -5.23
C LEU A 125 -4.52 19.62 -4.67
N ASN A 126 -4.90 18.67 -5.52
CA ASN A 126 -5.63 17.48 -5.08
C ASN A 126 -4.71 16.60 -4.21
N ALA A 127 -5.30 15.89 -3.24
CA ALA A 127 -4.56 15.02 -2.32
C ALA A 127 -3.71 13.97 -3.06
N SER A 128 -4.24 13.37 -4.13
CA SER A 128 -3.50 12.40 -4.94
C SER A 128 -2.26 13.02 -5.58
N THR A 129 -2.40 14.18 -6.23
CA THR A 129 -1.27 14.88 -6.86
C THR A 129 -0.22 15.33 -5.84
N TYR A 130 -0.66 15.80 -4.68
CA TYR A 130 0.21 16.21 -3.58
C TYR A 130 1.04 15.02 -3.06
N ILE A 131 0.40 13.87 -2.82
CA ILE A 131 1.07 12.64 -2.40
C ILE A 131 2.02 12.14 -3.51
N SER A 132 1.63 12.17 -4.77
CA SER A 132 2.51 11.78 -5.88
C SER A 132 3.75 12.69 -5.97
N LYS A 133 3.61 13.99 -5.67
CA LYS A 133 4.77 14.89 -5.57
C LYS A 133 5.68 14.49 -4.41
N LEU A 134 5.14 14.23 -3.22
CA LEU A 134 5.91 13.72 -2.08
C LEU A 134 6.63 12.40 -2.40
N GLN A 135 5.96 11.47 -3.08
CA GLN A 135 6.56 10.21 -3.53
C GLN A 135 7.71 10.44 -4.53
N GLY A 136 7.57 11.39 -5.46
CA GLY A 136 8.64 11.80 -6.36
C GLY A 136 9.89 12.34 -5.65
N PHE A 137 9.75 12.75 -4.38
CA PHE A 137 10.87 13.14 -3.52
C PHE A 137 11.33 12.02 -2.56
N ASN A 138 10.97 10.75 -2.85
CA ASN A 138 11.24 9.57 -2.03
C ASN A 138 10.61 9.59 -0.63
N ILE A 139 9.59 10.43 -0.40
CA ILE A 139 8.82 10.41 0.84
C ILE A 139 7.63 9.46 0.64
N LEU A 140 7.84 8.19 0.98
CA LEU A 140 6.85 7.11 0.85
C LEU A 140 5.82 7.14 1.99
N VAL A 141 4.83 8.04 1.88
CA VAL A 141 3.75 8.23 2.85
C VAL A 141 3.02 6.91 3.21
N LYS A 142 2.84 6.02 2.22
CA LYS A 142 2.14 4.74 2.42
C LYS A 142 2.96 3.76 3.27
N ALA A 143 4.28 3.73 3.10
CA ALA A 143 5.17 2.74 3.71
C ALA A 143 5.59 3.14 5.14
N LYS A 144 5.40 4.41 5.52
CA LYS A 144 5.78 4.96 6.83
C LYS A 144 7.26 4.80 7.20
N ASN A 145 8.14 4.62 6.22
CA ASN A 145 9.57 4.37 6.44
C ASN A 145 10.31 5.46 7.23
N PHE A 146 9.70 6.65 7.35
CA PHE A 146 10.31 7.83 7.94
C PHE A 146 9.69 8.23 9.29
N LEU A 147 8.67 7.51 9.77
CA LEU A 147 8.04 7.78 11.07
C LEU A 147 8.00 6.50 11.89
N VAL A 148 8.53 6.59 13.11
CA VAL A 148 8.43 5.54 14.12
C VAL A 148 7.71 6.15 15.31
N PHE A 149 6.50 5.66 15.57
CA PHE A 149 5.74 6.03 16.75
C PHE A 149 6.15 5.19 17.95
N GLN A 150 5.81 5.66 19.15
CA GLN A 150 5.97 4.87 20.35
C GLN A 150 5.13 3.59 20.22
N GLY A 151 5.75 2.43 20.45
CA GLY A 151 5.14 1.11 20.28
C GLY A 151 5.30 0.50 18.88
N ASP A 152 5.72 1.27 17.86
CA ASP A 152 5.93 0.71 16.51
C ASP A 152 7.07 -0.33 16.50
N VAL A 153 8.10 -0.14 17.32
CA VAL A 153 9.22 -1.09 17.41
C VAL A 153 8.74 -2.45 17.93
N GLU A 154 7.90 -2.46 18.96
CA GLU A 154 7.30 -3.69 19.52
C GLU A 154 6.30 -4.31 18.54
N ALA A 155 5.51 -3.48 17.87
CA ALA A 155 4.59 -3.94 16.83
C ALA A 155 5.32 -4.61 15.67
N ILE A 156 6.45 -4.05 15.21
CA ILE A 156 7.26 -4.66 14.15
C ILE A 156 7.93 -5.95 14.65
N ALA A 157 8.43 -5.96 15.89
CA ALA A 157 9.06 -7.15 16.48
C ALA A 157 8.07 -8.31 16.68
N SER A 158 6.78 -8.01 16.86
CA SER A 158 5.72 -9.00 17.05
C SER A 158 5.01 -9.41 15.75
N GLN A 159 5.37 -8.84 14.60
CA GLN A 159 4.76 -9.19 13.32
C GLN A 159 5.14 -10.61 12.88
N ASN A 160 4.22 -11.26 12.17
CA ASN A 160 4.50 -12.53 11.53
C ASN A 160 5.38 -12.34 10.28
N ALA A 161 5.99 -13.43 9.81
CA ALA A 161 6.88 -13.40 8.66
C ALA A 161 6.22 -12.87 7.37
N LYS A 162 4.91 -13.10 7.17
CA LYS A 162 4.19 -12.62 5.98
C LYS A 162 4.02 -11.10 6.00
N ASP A 163 3.71 -10.53 7.15
CA ASP A 163 3.54 -9.08 7.32
C ASP A 163 4.87 -8.36 7.20
N LEU A 164 5.96 -8.94 7.73
CA LEU A 164 7.31 -8.43 7.52
C LEU A 164 7.72 -8.45 6.05
N CYS A 165 7.48 -9.54 5.32
CA CYS A 165 7.73 -9.59 3.88
C CYS A 165 6.91 -8.52 3.13
N ARG A 166 5.65 -8.34 3.51
CA ARG A 166 4.78 -7.32 2.91
C ARG A 166 5.33 -5.91 3.15
N LEU A 167 5.88 -5.64 4.33
CA LEU A 167 6.52 -4.37 4.64
C LEU A 167 7.75 -4.16 3.74
N VAL A 168 8.60 -5.17 3.56
CA VAL A 168 9.75 -5.11 2.64
C VAL A 168 9.31 -4.89 1.19
N ASP A 169 8.27 -5.59 0.73
CA ASP A 169 7.68 -5.41 -0.59
C ASP A 169 7.13 -4.00 -0.80
N GLN A 170 6.55 -3.42 0.25
CA GLN A 170 6.07 -2.06 0.21
C GLN A 170 7.20 -1.03 0.12
N ILE A 171 8.33 -1.29 0.78
CA ILE A 171 9.53 -0.44 0.73
C ILE A 171 10.19 -0.54 -0.64
N SER A 172 10.28 -1.74 -1.21
CA SER A 172 10.90 -1.97 -2.52
C SER A 172 10.06 -1.44 -3.68
N GLY A 173 8.77 -1.16 -3.44
CA GLY A 173 7.82 -0.79 -4.49
C GLY A 173 7.29 -1.98 -5.29
N SER A 174 7.67 -3.22 -4.94
CA SER A 174 7.24 -4.44 -5.64
C SER A 174 5.73 -4.64 -5.61
N LEU A 175 5.03 -4.07 -4.61
CA LEU A 175 3.58 -4.12 -4.49
C LEU A 175 2.83 -3.57 -5.72
N GLU A 176 3.41 -2.61 -6.46
CA GLU A 176 2.78 -2.07 -7.68
C GLU A 176 2.69 -3.12 -8.80
N HIS A 177 3.59 -4.10 -8.79
CA HIS A 177 3.62 -5.19 -9.77
C HIS A 177 2.85 -6.44 -9.32
N LYS A 178 2.39 -6.47 -8.06
CA LYS A 178 1.71 -7.63 -7.48
C LYS A 178 0.47 -8.04 -8.28
N ASP A 179 -0.40 -7.09 -8.61
CA ASP A 179 -1.66 -7.38 -9.30
C ASP A 179 -1.43 -7.90 -10.73
N ALA A 180 -0.45 -7.32 -11.43
CA ALA A 180 -0.03 -7.77 -12.76
C ALA A 180 0.57 -9.18 -12.70
N TYR A 181 1.41 -9.44 -11.68
CA TYR A 181 2.02 -10.75 -11.44
C TYR A 181 0.97 -11.82 -11.12
N ASP A 182 0.04 -11.54 -10.21
CA ASP A 182 -1.00 -12.48 -9.79
C ASP A 182 -1.93 -12.81 -10.98
N THR A 183 -2.26 -11.82 -11.81
CA THR A 183 -3.04 -12.02 -13.05
C THR A 183 -2.28 -12.90 -14.05
N ALA A 184 -1.00 -12.60 -14.29
CA ALA A 184 -0.16 -13.37 -15.20
C ALA A 184 0.02 -14.81 -14.72
N LYS A 185 0.24 -15.01 -13.41
CA LYS A 185 0.36 -16.33 -12.78
C LYS A 185 -0.93 -17.14 -12.91
N ALA A 186 -2.09 -16.51 -12.71
CA ALA A 186 -3.38 -17.17 -12.89
C ALA A 186 -3.66 -17.52 -14.37
N ALA A 187 -3.17 -16.72 -15.31
CA ALA A 187 -3.24 -17.05 -16.74
C ALA A 187 -2.30 -18.21 -17.11
N GLN A 188 -1.08 -18.22 -16.56
CA GLN A 188 -0.11 -19.31 -16.73
C GLN A 188 -0.68 -20.64 -16.22
N GLN A 189 -1.23 -20.67 -15.01
CA GLN A 189 -1.83 -21.90 -14.43
C GLN A 189 -2.96 -22.45 -15.30
N ARG A 190 -3.86 -21.57 -15.80
CA ARG A 190 -4.93 -21.98 -16.72
C ARG A 190 -4.40 -22.53 -18.04
N ALA A 191 -3.34 -21.95 -18.59
CA ALA A 191 -2.71 -22.46 -19.81
C ALA A 191 -2.08 -23.84 -19.58
N GLU A 192 -1.47 -24.06 -18.42
CA GLU A 192 -0.84 -25.31 -18.02
C GLU A 192 -1.87 -26.42 -17.78
N GLU A 193 -2.98 -26.12 -17.11
CA GLU A 193 -4.14 -27.02 -16.95
C GLU A 193 -4.77 -27.40 -18.30
N ASN A 194 -4.93 -26.44 -19.21
CA ASN A 194 -5.46 -26.71 -20.55
C ASN A 194 -4.50 -27.57 -21.39
N SER A 195 -3.20 -27.30 -21.30
CA SER A 195 -2.16 -28.07 -21.99
C SER A 195 -2.12 -29.51 -21.51
N THR A 196 -2.13 -29.71 -20.19
CA THR A 196 -2.15 -31.05 -19.58
C THR A 196 -3.43 -31.79 -19.94
N PHE A 197 -4.59 -31.15 -19.88
CA PHE A 197 -5.85 -31.75 -20.33
C PHE A 197 -5.83 -32.16 -21.81
N ALA A 198 -5.38 -31.28 -22.70
CA ALA A 198 -5.24 -31.56 -24.13
C ALA A 198 -4.28 -32.73 -24.39
N TYR A 199 -3.17 -32.79 -23.65
CA TYR A 199 -2.22 -33.89 -23.71
C TYR A 199 -2.85 -35.22 -23.29
N HIS A 200 -3.59 -35.24 -22.18
CA HIS A 200 -4.30 -36.43 -21.72
C HIS A 200 -5.38 -36.88 -22.72
N LYS A 201 -6.15 -35.95 -23.29
CA LYS A 201 -7.14 -36.26 -24.32
C LYS A 201 -6.50 -36.86 -25.57
N ARG A 202 -5.41 -36.27 -26.06
CA ARG A 202 -4.66 -36.79 -27.21
C ARG A 202 -4.12 -38.19 -26.94
N ARG A 203 -3.62 -38.45 -25.72
CA ARG A 203 -3.14 -39.77 -25.32
C ARG A 203 -4.27 -40.80 -25.30
N GLY A 204 -5.46 -40.43 -24.80
CA GLY A 204 -6.66 -41.28 -24.84
C GLY A 204 -7.04 -41.66 -26.28
N ILE A 205 -7.19 -40.66 -27.16
CA ILE A 205 -7.53 -40.87 -28.58
C ILE A 205 -6.49 -41.77 -29.29
N ASN A 206 -5.20 -41.57 -29.03
CA ASN A 206 -4.16 -42.42 -29.62
C ASN A 206 -4.22 -43.88 -29.14
N SER A 207 -4.62 -44.10 -27.88
CA SER A 207 -4.82 -45.44 -27.34
C SER A 207 -6.03 -46.13 -27.99
N GLU A 208 -7.14 -45.41 -28.13
CA GLU A 208 -8.34 -45.89 -28.83
C GLU A 208 -8.04 -46.20 -30.29
N LEU A 209 -7.34 -45.30 -31.00
CA LEU A 209 -6.95 -45.51 -32.39
C LEU A 209 -6.10 -46.78 -32.57
N LYS A 210 -5.20 -47.07 -31.61
CA LYS A 210 -4.39 -48.28 -31.64
C LYS A 210 -5.26 -49.54 -31.48
N GLN A 211 -6.21 -49.52 -30.54
CA GLN A 211 -7.17 -50.62 -30.37
C GLN A 211 -8.04 -50.83 -31.62
N PHE A 212 -8.57 -49.75 -32.22
CA PHE A 212 -9.36 -49.86 -33.45
C PHE A 212 -8.55 -50.41 -34.63
N LYS A 213 -7.27 -50.06 -34.74
CA LYS A 213 -6.37 -50.65 -35.76
C LYS A 213 -6.14 -52.14 -35.55
N GLU A 214 -5.95 -52.57 -34.31
CA GLU A 214 -5.80 -53.99 -33.97
C GLU A 214 -7.08 -54.77 -34.29
N GLN A 215 -8.25 -54.27 -33.86
CA GLN A 215 -9.57 -54.86 -34.15
C GLN A 215 -9.84 -54.96 -35.67
N LYS A 216 -9.52 -53.91 -36.43
CA LYS A 216 -9.65 -53.92 -37.89
C LYS A 216 -8.75 -54.99 -38.52
N GLY A 217 -7.50 -55.11 -38.07
CA GLY A 217 -6.57 -56.12 -38.57
C GLY A 217 -7.01 -57.55 -38.27
N GLU A 218 -7.62 -57.80 -37.11
CA GLU A 218 -8.22 -59.09 -36.78
C GLU A 218 -9.44 -59.41 -37.66
N ALA A 219 -10.32 -58.42 -37.89
CA ALA A 219 -11.47 -58.58 -38.77
C ALA A 219 -11.07 -58.90 -40.22
N GLU A 220 -10.08 -58.18 -40.77
CA GLU A 220 -9.55 -58.44 -42.13
C GLU A 220 -8.90 -59.83 -42.24
N LYS A 221 -8.19 -60.28 -41.20
CA LYS A 221 -7.63 -61.64 -41.14
C LYS A 221 -8.74 -62.70 -41.10
N PHE A 222 -9.79 -62.47 -40.31
CA PHE A 222 -10.93 -63.36 -40.23
C PHE A 222 -11.65 -63.47 -41.58
N GLU A 223 -11.89 -62.36 -42.28
CA GLU A 223 -12.46 -62.35 -43.63
C GLU A 223 -11.62 -63.17 -44.62
N LYS A 224 -10.29 -62.99 -44.62
CA LYS A 224 -9.39 -63.79 -45.47
C LYS A 224 -9.49 -65.29 -45.18
N LEU A 225 -9.47 -65.68 -43.90
CA LEU A 225 -9.60 -67.08 -43.51
C LEU A 225 -10.96 -67.67 -43.87
N GLN A 226 -12.04 -66.88 -43.83
CA GLN A 226 -13.36 -67.34 -44.30
C GLN A 226 -13.39 -67.54 -45.81
N LEU A 227 -12.82 -66.62 -46.59
CA LEU A 227 -12.69 -66.77 -48.04
C LEU A 227 -11.87 -68.01 -48.41
N GLU A 228 -10.74 -68.21 -47.72
CA GLU A 228 -9.89 -69.39 -47.90
C GLU A 228 -10.64 -70.68 -47.56
N ARG A 229 -11.34 -70.72 -46.42
CA ARG A 229 -12.21 -71.85 -46.03
C ARG A 229 -13.28 -72.15 -47.08
N VAL A 230 -13.93 -71.13 -47.63
CA VAL A 230 -14.93 -71.30 -48.69
C VAL A 230 -14.28 -71.90 -49.92
N SER A 231 -13.15 -71.36 -50.38
CA SER A 231 -12.43 -71.85 -51.56
C SER A 231 -11.99 -73.32 -51.42
N LEU A 232 -11.48 -73.72 -50.26
CA LEU A 232 -11.08 -75.10 -49.96
C LEU A 232 -12.29 -76.04 -49.94
N LYS A 233 -13.44 -75.60 -49.40
CA LYS A 233 -14.68 -76.37 -49.46
C LYS A 233 -15.19 -76.55 -50.90
N THR A 234 -15.07 -75.54 -51.75
CA THR A 234 -15.46 -75.65 -53.17
C THR A 234 -14.55 -76.62 -53.92
N SER A 235 -13.24 -76.64 -53.61
CA SER A 235 -12.28 -77.59 -54.15
C SER A 235 -12.51 -79.04 -53.72
N CYS A 236 -13.01 -79.28 -52.49
CA CYS A 236 -13.28 -80.63 -52.00
C CYS A 236 -14.61 -81.24 -52.47
N ASN A 237 -15.57 -80.42 -52.93
CA ASN A 237 -16.87 -80.90 -53.42
C ASN A 237 -16.92 -81.11 -54.94
N GLY A 238 -15.80 -80.91 -55.66
CA GLY A 238 -15.70 -81.00 -57.12
C GLY A 238 -14.98 -82.23 -57.66
N GLY A 239 -14.69 -83.24 -56.83
CA GLY A 239 -14.15 -84.55 -57.23
C GLY A 239 -15.06 -85.67 -56.75
#